data_AF-A0A183JJ71-F1
#
_entry.id   AF-A0A183JJ71-F1
#
_cell.length_a   1.000
_cell.length_b   1.000
_cell.length_c   1.000
_cell.angle_alpha   90.00
_cell.angle_beta   90.00
_cell.angle_gamma   90.00
#
_symmetry.space_group_name_H-M   'P 1'
#
loop_
_entity.id
_entity.type
_entity.pdbx_description
1 polymer ?
#
loop_
_entity_poly.entity_id
_entity_poly.type
_entity_poly.pdbx_seq_one_letter_code
_entity_poly.pdbx_strand_id
1 'polypeptide(L)'
;LKCFNKENQLSNTLFQNNCLSGIFPLKIVLENYAFPGALIIGTDSHTPNGGGLGGLCIGVGGADAVDVMANLPWELKAPLVIGVHLTGKLSGWTSPKDIILKVAEILTVKGGTGAIVEYYGPGVESISCTGMATICNMGAEIGATTSIFPFNDRMLDYLRATNRADIGDLASKHKASLLTSDVNCKYDKIIEINLDTLEPHINGPFTPDLAHPISQIKVLILINICNVRLELYKLCMVSLK
;
A
#
# COMPACT_ATOMS: atom_id res chain seq x y z
N LEU A 1 -4.96 -10.45 26.52
CA LEU A 1 -4.29 -10.89 25.27
C LEU A 1 -3.55 -12.20 25.45
N LYS A 2 -2.43 -12.31 26.19
CA LYS A 2 -1.72 -13.62 26.38
C LYS A 2 -2.62 -14.76 26.86
N CYS A 3 -3.41 -14.52 27.91
CA CYS A 3 -4.32 -15.53 28.46
C CYS A 3 -5.40 -15.89 27.45
N PHE A 4 -6.07 -14.89 26.87
CA PHE A 4 -7.07 -15.08 25.81
C PHE A 4 -6.53 -15.88 24.63
N ASN A 5 -5.32 -15.57 24.16
CA ASN A 5 -4.71 -16.25 23.01
C ASN A 5 -4.35 -17.70 23.35
N LYS A 6 -3.88 -17.95 24.58
CA LYS A 6 -3.62 -19.31 25.06
C LYS A 6 -4.91 -20.12 25.19
N GLU A 7 -5.97 -19.53 25.71
CA GLU A 7 -7.29 -20.16 25.87
C GLU A 7 -7.93 -20.48 24.52
N ASN A 8 -7.82 -19.59 23.54
CA ASN A 8 -8.40 -19.73 22.20
C ASN A 8 -7.45 -20.34 21.17
N GLN A 9 -6.32 -20.93 21.60
CA GLN A 9 -5.32 -21.56 20.74
C GLN A 9 -4.82 -20.67 19.57
N LEU A 10 -4.78 -19.35 19.79
CA LEU A 10 -4.22 -18.40 18.83
C LEU A 10 -2.69 -18.51 18.87
N SER A 11 -2.15 -19.28 17.94
CA SER A 11 -0.75 -19.72 17.89
C SER A 11 0.26 -18.59 17.65
N ASN A 12 -0.15 -17.48 17.03
CA ASN A 12 0.75 -16.44 16.55
C ASN A 12 0.56 -15.11 17.28
N THR A 13 0.93 -15.07 18.56
CA THR A 13 0.95 -13.81 19.31
C THR A 13 2.34 -13.21 19.34
N LEU A 14 2.54 -12.12 18.61
CA LEU A 14 3.78 -11.34 18.64
C LEU A 14 3.63 -10.19 19.64
N PHE A 15 4.48 -10.18 20.66
CA PHE A 15 4.56 -9.07 21.63
C PHE A 15 5.70 -8.16 21.25
N GLN A 16 5.41 -6.88 21.04
CA GLN A 16 6.45 -5.87 20.92
C GLN A 16 6.82 -5.31 22.29
N ASN A 17 8.13 -5.25 22.56
CA ASN A 17 8.67 -4.63 23.76
C ASN A 17 8.92 -3.12 23.61
N ASN A 18 8.74 -2.53 22.42
CA ASN A 18 8.97 -1.10 22.16
C ASN A 18 7.87 -0.49 21.26
N CYS A 19 7.00 0.35 21.84
CA CYS A 19 5.91 1.06 21.17
C CYS A 19 6.34 2.36 20.43
N LEU A 20 7.53 2.42 19.82
CA LEU A 20 8.06 3.71 19.35
C LEU A 20 7.69 4.13 17.91
N SER A 21 6.93 3.35 17.14
CA SER A 21 6.24 3.87 15.94
C SER A 21 5.19 2.88 15.42
N GLY A 22 3.94 3.30 15.24
CA GLY A 22 2.80 2.47 14.79
C GLY A 22 2.89 1.84 13.39
N ILE A 23 4.07 1.78 12.77
CA ILE A 23 4.34 1.25 11.42
C ILE A 23 4.69 -0.26 11.46
N PHE A 24 5.08 -0.79 12.62
CA PHE A 24 5.62 -2.14 12.72
C PHE A 24 4.65 -3.33 12.53
N PRO A 25 3.37 -3.30 12.94
CA PRO A 25 2.52 -4.48 12.79
C PRO A 25 2.30 -4.83 11.32
N LEU A 26 2.18 -3.83 10.44
CA LEU A 26 2.02 -4.03 9.00
C LEU A 26 3.28 -4.60 8.34
N LYS A 27 4.46 -4.16 8.80
CA LYS A 27 5.74 -4.70 8.35
C LYS A 27 5.86 -6.20 8.68
N ILE A 28 5.45 -6.61 9.88
CA ILE A 28 5.44 -8.02 10.28
C ILE A 28 4.51 -8.83 9.36
N VAL A 29 3.34 -8.29 9.02
CA VAL A 29 2.40 -8.91 8.07
C VAL A 29 3.06 -9.11 6.72
N LEU A 30 3.69 -8.08 6.15
CA LEU A 30 4.37 -8.19 4.87
C LEU A 30 5.53 -9.21 4.87
N GLU A 31 6.34 -9.22 5.93
CA GLU A 31 7.52 -10.07 6.06
C GLU A 31 7.20 -11.55 6.32
N ASN A 32 6.07 -11.86 6.96
CA ASN A 32 5.80 -13.22 7.45
C ASN A 32 4.48 -13.83 6.94
N TYR A 33 3.44 -13.03 6.72
CA TYR A 33 2.07 -13.52 6.55
C TYR A 33 1.44 -13.19 5.19
N ALA A 34 1.82 -12.09 4.56
CA ALA A 34 1.32 -11.72 3.24
C ALA A 34 1.93 -12.62 2.16
N PHE A 35 1.13 -13.02 1.18
CA PHE A 35 1.57 -13.73 0.00
C PHE A 35 0.63 -13.48 -1.18
N PRO A 36 1.08 -13.72 -2.43
CA PRO A 36 0.26 -13.51 -3.62
C PRO A 36 -1.02 -14.34 -3.60
N GLY A 37 -2.17 -13.70 -3.81
CA GLY A 37 -3.49 -14.34 -3.81
C GLY A 37 -4.11 -14.53 -2.42
N ALA A 38 -3.44 -14.10 -1.34
CA ALA A 38 -4.03 -14.12 0.00
C ALA A 38 -5.21 -13.14 0.10
N LEU A 39 -6.28 -13.52 0.81
CA LEU A 39 -7.27 -12.58 1.35
C LEU A 39 -6.98 -12.40 2.84
N ILE A 40 -6.59 -11.18 3.22
CA ILE A 40 -6.22 -10.85 4.62
C ILE A 40 -7.13 -9.73 5.10
N ILE A 41 -7.80 -9.94 6.24
CA ILE A 41 -8.48 -8.87 6.95
C ILE A 41 -7.71 -8.50 8.21
N GLY A 42 -7.65 -7.22 8.52
CA GLY A 42 -6.93 -6.69 9.68
C GLY A 42 -7.69 -5.57 10.34
N THR A 43 -7.66 -5.49 11.67
CA THR A 43 -8.33 -4.43 12.43
C THR A 43 -7.50 -3.15 12.45
N ASP A 44 -7.05 -2.71 11.27
CA ASP A 44 -6.19 -1.55 11.05
C ASP A 44 -6.46 -0.98 9.64
N SER A 45 -6.54 0.34 9.52
CA SER A 45 -6.86 1.02 8.24
C SER A 45 -5.79 0.82 7.17
N HIS A 46 -4.54 0.58 7.56
CA HIS A 46 -3.39 0.46 6.67
C HIS A 46 -3.01 -0.99 6.37
N THR A 47 -3.88 -1.95 6.73
CA THR A 47 -3.86 -3.34 6.27
C THR A 47 -3.61 -3.49 4.74
N PRO A 48 -4.10 -2.60 3.85
CA PRO A 48 -3.75 -2.60 2.44
C PRO A 48 -2.26 -2.64 2.08
N ASN A 49 -1.34 -2.36 3.04
CA ASN A 49 0.10 -2.54 2.85
C ASN A 49 0.50 -3.90 2.24
N GLY A 50 -0.20 -4.99 2.61
CA GLY A 50 0.06 -6.34 2.08
C GLY A 50 -0.22 -6.49 0.58
N GLY A 51 -0.96 -5.56 -0.04
CA GLY A 51 -1.18 -5.50 -1.48
C GLY A 51 0.08 -5.32 -2.31
N GLY A 52 1.16 -4.82 -1.71
CA GLY A 52 2.48 -4.79 -2.33
C GLY A 52 3.14 -6.16 -2.54
N LEU A 53 2.55 -7.22 -1.97
CA LEU A 53 2.94 -8.61 -2.16
C LEU A 53 1.81 -9.43 -2.83
N GLY A 54 0.92 -8.75 -3.57
CA GLY A 54 -0.12 -9.39 -4.38
C GLY A 54 -1.27 -10.02 -3.59
N GLY A 55 -1.41 -9.69 -2.30
CA GLY A 55 -2.54 -10.12 -1.47
C GLY A 55 -3.64 -9.07 -1.42
N LEU A 56 -4.90 -9.49 -1.42
CA LEU A 56 -6.04 -8.61 -1.17
C LEU A 56 -6.18 -8.38 0.35
N CYS A 57 -5.64 -7.28 0.83
CA CYS A 57 -5.52 -7.00 2.27
C CYS A 57 -6.43 -5.84 2.69
N ILE A 58 -7.46 -6.08 3.51
CA ILE A 58 -8.54 -5.12 3.78
C ILE A 58 -8.62 -4.77 5.27
N GLY A 59 -8.69 -3.48 5.57
CA GLY A 59 -8.92 -2.98 6.92
C GLY A 59 -10.39 -3.12 7.32
N VAL A 60 -10.67 -3.68 8.49
CA VAL A 60 -12.03 -3.95 9.00
C VAL A 60 -12.21 -3.54 10.46
N GLY A 61 -13.45 -3.53 10.93
CA GLY A 61 -13.73 -3.33 12.35
C GLY A 61 -13.41 -4.57 13.19
N GLY A 62 -13.33 -4.40 14.52
CA GLY A 62 -13.15 -5.53 15.43
C GLY A 62 -14.27 -6.57 15.35
N ALA A 63 -15.50 -6.16 15.04
CA ALA A 63 -16.65 -7.06 14.87
C ALA A 63 -16.47 -8.00 13.67
N ASP A 64 -16.10 -7.46 12.50
CA ASP A 64 -15.84 -8.25 11.29
C ASP A 64 -14.72 -9.28 11.50
N ALA A 65 -13.68 -8.90 12.25
CA ALA A 65 -12.62 -9.82 12.62
C ALA A 65 -13.12 -10.96 13.52
N VAL A 66 -14.02 -10.67 14.45
CA VAL A 66 -14.67 -11.70 15.29
C VAL A 66 -15.53 -12.63 14.44
N ASP A 67 -16.26 -12.12 13.45
CA ASP A 67 -17.07 -12.96 12.56
C ASP A 67 -16.20 -14.00 11.84
N VAL A 68 -15.09 -13.58 11.22
CA VAL A 68 -14.17 -14.52 10.56
C VAL A 68 -13.51 -15.47 11.55
N MET A 69 -13.12 -14.99 12.74
CA MET A 69 -12.58 -15.85 13.81
C MET A 69 -13.60 -16.87 14.30
N ALA A 70 -14.89 -16.54 14.27
CA ALA A 70 -16.01 -17.41 14.61
C ALA A 70 -16.44 -18.31 13.43
N ASN A 71 -15.69 -18.29 12.32
CA ASN A 71 -15.99 -19.02 11.09
C ASN A 71 -17.37 -18.63 10.49
N LEU A 72 -17.76 -17.37 10.66
CA LEU A 72 -18.91 -16.78 10.01
C LEU A 72 -18.49 -16.14 8.67
N PRO A 73 -19.39 -16.13 7.66
CA PRO A 73 -19.12 -15.43 6.41
C PRO A 73 -18.90 -13.93 6.67
N TRP A 74 -17.83 -13.39 6.09
CA TRP A 74 -17.59 -11.96 6.07
C TRP A 74 -18.20 -11.34 4.82
N GLU A 75 -18.99 -10.28 5.01
CA GLU A 75 -19.65 -9.58 3.92
C GLU A 75 -18.85 -8.35 3.49
N LEU A 76 -18.59 -8.24 2.19
CA LEU A 76 -17.99 -7.06 1.58
C LEU A 76 -18.86 -6.65 0.39
N LYS A 77 -19.25 -5.36 0.36
CA LYS A 77 -19.90 -4.80 -0.83
C LYS A 77 -18.95 -4.93 -2.01
N ALA A 78 -19.44 -5.50 -3.12
CA ALA A 78 -18.66 -5.65 -4.35
C ALA A 78 -18.01 -4.30 -4.74
N PRO A 79 -16.67 -4.20 -4.71
CA PRO A 79 -15.97 -2.96 -4.95
C PRO A 79 -15.91 -2.65 -6.44
N LEU A 80 -15.89 -1.36 -6.77
CA LEU A 80 -15.44 -0.89 -8.09
C LEU A 80 -13.92 -1.09 -8.22
N VAL A 81 -13.37 -1.02 -9.43
CA VAL A 81 -11.93 -1.12 -9.65
C VAL A 81 -11.40 0.12 -10.35
N ILE A 82 -10.48 0.83 -9.69
CA ILE A 82 -9.73 1.95 -10.27
C ILE A 82 -8.39 1.42 -10.75
N GLY A 83 -8.17 1.45 -12.06
CA GLY A 83 -6.91 1.04 -12.66
C GLY A 83 -5.91 2.20 -12.73
N VAL A 84 -4.76 2.07 -12.08
CA VAL A 84 -3.64 3.02 -12.19
C VAL A 84 -2.59 2.42 -13.14
N HIS A 85 -2.55 2.93 -14.36
CA HIS A 85 -1.62 2.52 -15.41
C HIS A 85 -0.28 3.25 -15.25
N LEU A 86 0.74 2.51 -14.86
CA LEU A 86 2.10 2.99 -14.66
C LEU A 86 2.95 2.73 -15.91
N THR A 87 3.55 3.79 -16.44
CA THR A 87 4.47 3.75 -17.58
C THR A 87 5.82 4.40 -17.22
N GLY A 88 6.87 4.15 -18.01
CA GLY A 88 8.21 4.67 -17.70
C GLY A 88 8.87 3.95 -16.52
N LYS A 89 9.91 4.56 -15.93
CA LYS A 89 10.62 4.03 -14.76
C LYS A 89 10.97 5.14 -13.76
N LEU A 90 10.92 4.83 -12.47
CA LEU A 90 11.39 5.74 -11.43
C LEU A 90 12.89 6.06 -11.64
N SER A 91 13.26 7.33 -11.53
CA SER A 91 14.64 7.78 -11.71
C SER A 91 15.00 8.94 -10.76
N GLY A 92 16.30 9.14 -10.53
CA GLY A 92 16.82 10.24 -9.72
C GLY A 92 16.38 10.17 -8.26
N TRP A 93 15.68 11.22 -7.81
CA TRP A 93 15.18 11.35 -6.43
C TRP A 93 13.73 10.88 -6.26
N THR A 94 13.06 10.51 -7.36
CA THR A 94 11.67 10.06 -7.34
C THR A 94 11.60 8.66 -6.73
N SER A 95 10.64 8.47 -5.84
CA SER A 95 10.45 7.28 -5.03
C SER A 95 9.05 6.69 -5.23
N PRO A 96 8.80 5.44 -4.80
CA PRO A 96 7.46 4.86 -4.80
C PRO A 96 6.43 5.70 -4.04
N LYS A 97 6.86 6.47 -3.03
CA LYS A 97 5.98 7.37 -2.27
C LYS A 97 5.36 8.43 -3.19
N ASP A 98 6.12 8.95 -4.15
CA ASP A 98 5.64 10.02 -5.03
C ASP A 98 4.49 9.55 -5.93
N ILE A 99 4.44 8.26 -6.27
CA ILE A 99 3.35 7.68 -7.04
C ILE A 99 2.03 7.80 -6.29
N ILE A 100 1.98 7.36 -5.02
CA ILE A 100 0.74 7.43 -4.23
C ILE A 100 0.39 8.87 -3.84
N LEU A 101 1.37 9.75 -3.65
CA LEU A 101 1.11 11.18 -3.46
C LEU A 101 0.43 11.80 -4.69
N LYS A 102 0.88 11.42 -5.91
CA LYS A 102 0.25 11.87 -7.16
C LYS A 102 -1.13 11.27 -7.36
N VAL A 103 -1.33 9.99 -7.02
CA VAL A 103 -2.66 9.36 -7.05
C VAL A 103 -3.60 10.05 -6.07
N ALA A 104 -3.15 10.39 -4.87
CA ALA A 104 -3.94 11.10 -3.87
C ALA A 104 -4.33 12.51 -4.33
N GLU A 105 -3.46 13.21 -5.05
CA GLU A 105 -3.79 14.49 -5.70
C GLU A 105 -4.93 14.32 -6.72
N ILE A 106 -4.86 13.28 -7.56
CA ILE A 106 -5.84 13.03 -8.63
C ILE A 106 -7.19 12.57 -8.07
N LEU A 107 -7.17 11.72 -7.05
CA LEU A 107 -8.39 11.11 -6.50
C LEU A 107 -8.99 11.91 -5.35
N THR A 108 -8.21 12.73 -4.64
CA THR A 108 -8.58 13.35 -3.36
C THR A 108 -8.89 12.32 -2.27
N VAL A 109 -9.14 12.78 -1.04
CA VAL A 109 -9.43 11.90 0.12
C VAL A 109 -10.70 11.03 0.00
N LYS A 110 -11.57 11.28 -0.99
CA LYS A 110 -12.82 10.51 -1.19
C LYS A 110 -12.86 9.71 -2.50
N GLY A 111 -11.91 9.91 -3.41
CA GLY A 111 -12.00 9.36 -4.76
C GLY A 111 -11.83 7.84 -4.86
N GLY A 112 -11.31 7.19 -3.82
CA GLY A 112 -11.20 5.73 -3.73
C GLY A 112 -12.38 5.05 -3.01
N THR A 113 -13.33 5.81 -2.45
CA THR A 113 -14.39 5.24 -1.59
C THR A 113 -15.18 4.15 -2.31
N GLY A 114 -15.15 2.93 -1.75
CA GLY A 114 -15.87 1.77 -2.30
C GLY A 114 -15.22 1.13 -3.53
N ALA A 115 -13.95 1.45 -3.80
CA ALA A 115 -13.17 0.87 -4.88
C ALA A 115 -11.87 0.23 -4.40
N ILE A 116 -11.40 -0.76 -5.15
CA ILE A 116 -10.02 -1.27 -5.07
C ILE A 116 -9.19 -0.48 -6.08
N VAL A 117 -7.98 -0.08 -5.68
CA VAL A 117 -7.00 0.50 -6.59
C VAL A 117 -6.06 -0.58 -7.08
N GLU A 118 -6.12 -0.89 -8.36
CA GLU A 118 -5.26 -1.88 -9.00
C GLU A 118 -4.18 -1.18 -9.83
N TYR A 119 -2.92 -1.47 -9.54
CA TYR A 119 -1.79 -0.91 -10.29
C TYR A 119 -1.34 -1.87 -11.37
N TYR A 120 -1.20 -1.38 -12.61
CA TYR A 120 -0.83 -2.21 -13.76
C TYR A 120 0.05 -1.44 -14.75
N GLY A 121 0.56 -2.12 -15.77
CA GLY A 121 1.39 -1.52 -16.82
C GLY A 121 2.90 -1.75 -16.65
N PRO A 122 3.70 -1.37 -17.66
CA PRO A 122 5.13 -1.70 -17.71
C PRO A 122 5.97 -1.04 -16.60
N GLY A 123 5.49 0.06 -16.02
CA GLY A 123 6.17 0.77 -14.93
C GLY A 123 6.18 0.00 -13.61
N VAL A 124 5.27 -0.96 -13.42
CA VAL A 124 5.20 -1.81 -12.21
C VAL A 124 6.51 -2.55 -11.95
N GLU A 125 7.17 -3.06 -13.00
CA GLU A 125 8.43 -3.82 -12.89
C GLU A 125 9.63 -2.98 -12.42
N SER A 126 9.47 -1.65 -12.40
CA SER A 126 10.48 -0.71 -11.90
C SER A 126 10.42 -0.49 -10.38
N ILE A 127 9.39 -1.02 -9.71
CA ILE A 127 9.09 -0.73 -8.31
C ILE A 127 9.43 -1.97 -7.45
N SER A 128 10.16 -1.77 -6.35
CA SER A 128 10.45 -2.86 -5.40
C SER A 128 9.18 -3.32 -4.67
N CYS A 129 9.17 -4.55 -4.14
CA CYS A 129 8.03 -5.06 -3.36
C CYS A 129 7.65 -4.15 -2.17
N THR A 130 8.64 -3.66 -1.42
CA THR A 130 8.41 -2.71 -0.32
C THR A 130 7.95 -1.33 -0.81
N GLY A 131 8.36 -0.93 -2.03
CA GLY A 131 7.85 0.26 -2.70
C GLY A 131 6.38 0.12 -3.08
N MET A 132 5.99 -1.02 -3.65
CA MET A 132 4.59 -1.37 -3.93
C MET A 132 3.77 -1.37 -2.63
N ALA A 133 4.30 -1.95 -1.55
CA ALA A 133 3.65 -1.94 -0.24
C ALA A 133 3.46 -0.51 0.33
N THR A 134 4.42 0.39 0.06
CA THR A 134 4.31 1.82 0.42
C THR A 134 3.17 2.50 -0.32
N ILE A 135 3.02 2.21 -1.60
CA ILE A 135 1.95 2.73 -2.44
C ILE A 135 0.59 2.22 -1.95
N CYS A 136 0.46 0.91 -1.74
CA CYS A 136 -0.81 0.32 -1.27
C CYS A 136 -1.19 0.79 0.13
N ASN A 137 -0.21 0.96 1.03
CA ASN A 137 -0.42 1.45 2.39
C ASN A 137 -1.14 2.79 2.40
N MET A 138 -0.65 3.76 1.60
CA MET A 138 -1.22 5.09 1.56
C MET A 138 -2.47 5.20 0.64
N GLY A 139 -2.94 4.07 0.08
CA GLY A 139 -4.25 3.96 -0.53
C GLY A 139 -5.40 4.13 0.47
N ALA A 140 -5.14 3.96 1.78
CA ALA A 140 -6.12 4.22 2.83
C ALA A 140 -6.55 5.70 2.88
N GLU A 141 -5.64 6.63 2.61
CA GLU A 141 -5.86 8.08 2.67
C GLU A 141 -6.78 8.62 1.58
N ILE A 142 -7.01 7.86 0.50
CA ILE A 142 -7.98 8.17 -0.56
C ILE A 142 -9.33 7.46 -0.37
N GLY A 143 -9.48 6.71 0.73
CA GLY A 143 -10.68 5.95 1.08
C GLY A 143 -10.85 4.64 0.30
N ALA A 144 -9.79 4.11 -0.33
CA ALA A 144 -9.87 2.85 -1.04
C ALA A 144 -10.17 1.68 -0.09
N THR A 145 -10.98 0.72 -0.54
CA THR A 145 -11.22 -0.53 0.19
C THR A 145 -9.92 -1.29 0.40
N THR A 146 -9.09 -1.35 -0.64
CA THR A 146 -7.69 -1.78 -0.58
C THR A 146 -6.98 -1.38 -1.88
N SER A 147 -5.70 -1.72 -1.99
CA SER A 147 -4.86 -1.47 -3.15
C SER A 147 -4.01 -2.69 -3.43
N ILE A 148 -3.74 -3.01 -4.69
CA ILE A 148 -3.04 -4.25 -5.07
C ILE A 148 -2.15 -4.07 -6.29
N PHE A 149 -1.02 -4.78 -6.29
CA PHE A 149 -0.16 -4.97 -7.46
C PHE A 149 -0.22 -6.43 -7.94
N PRO A 150 -0.07 -6.69 -9.26
CA PRO A 150 0.03 -8.04 -9.80
C PRO A 150 1.33 -8.71 -9.34
N PHE A 151 1.31 -10.03 -9.23
CA PHE A 151 2.51 -10.78 -8.84
C PHE A 151 3.63 -10.64 -9.87
N ASN A 152 4.82 -10.25 -9.42
CA ASN A 152 5.99 -10.06 -10.29
C ASN A 152 7.30 -10.56 -9.65
N ASP A 153 8.40 -10.41 -10.39
CA ASP A 153 9.69 -10.96 -10.01
C ASP A 153 10.27 -10.25 -8.77
N ARG A 154 9.88 -8.98 -8.53
CA ARG A 154 10.27 -8.23 -7.32
C ARG A 154 9.63 -8.80 -6.06
N MET A 155 8.40 -9.30 -6.17
CA MET A 155 7.72 -10.01 -5.09
C MET A 155 8.38 -11.37 -4.84
N LEU A 156 8.78 -12.09 -5.90
CA LEU A 156 9.52 -13.34 -5.78
C LEU A 156 10.88 -13.14 -5.08
N ASP A 157 11.64 -12.13 -5.47
CA ASP A 157 12.90 -11.76 -4.83
C ASP A 157 12.71 -11.47 -3.33
N TYR A 158 11.63 -10.76 -2.98
CA TYR A 158 11.29 -10.45 -1.60
C TYR A 158 10.90 -11.69 -0.79
N LEU A 159 10.10 -12.60 -1.35
CA LEU A 159 9.74 -13.87 -0.72
C LEU A 159 10.99 -14.72 -0.47
N ARG A 160 11.92 -14.78 -1.42
CA ARG A 160 13.21 -15.46 -1.24
C ARG A 160 14.05 -14.84 -0.13
N ALA A 161 14.16 -13.51 -0.11
CA ALA A 161 14.91 -12.77 0.92
C ALA A 161 14.32 -12.93 2.32
N THR A 162 13.02 -13.24 2.43
CA THR A 162 12.31 -13.49 3.69
C THR A 162 12.13 -14.97 4.01
N ASN A 163 12.93 -15.86 3.40
CA ASN A 163 12.91 -17.32 3.60
C ASN A 163 11.56 -18.00 3.27
N ARG A 164 10.84 -17.49 2.27
CA ARG A 164 9.54 -17.98 1.78
C ARG A 164 9.58 -18.31 0.29
N ALA A 165 10.72 -18.85 -0.16
CA ALA A 165 10.97 -19.16 -1.57
C ALA A 165 9.97 -20.19 -2.13
N ASP A 166 9.55 -21.14 -1.31
CA ASP A 166 8.53 -22.14 -1.62
C ASP A 166 7.19 -21.52 -2.01
N ILE A 167 6.74 -20.49 -1.28
CA ILE A 167 5.53 -19.71 -1.60
C ILE A 167 5.72 -18.99 -2.93
N GLY A 168 6.88 -18.36 -3.13
CA GLY A 168 7.19 -17.63 -4.37
C GLY A 168 7.24 -18.54 -5.60
N ASP A 169 7.84 -19.73 -5.47
CA ASP A 169 7.92 -20.71 -6.54
C ASP A 169 6.54 -21.32 -6.86
N LEU A 170 5.68 -21.50 -5.85
CA LEU A 170 4.28 -21.90 -6.06
C LEU A 170 3.48 -20.80 -6.77
N ALA A 171 3.58 -19.56 -6.30
CA ALA A 171 2.92 -18.40 -6.92
C ALA A 171 3.34 -18.23 -8.38
N SER A 172 4.62 -18.44 -8.69
CA SER A 172 5.16 -18.36 -10.05
C SER A 172 4.49 -19.36 -11.01
N LYS A 173 4.13 -20.56 -10.55
CA LYS A 173 3.40 -21.56 -11.36
C LYS A 173 1.98 -21.10 -11.71
N HIS A 174 1.39 -20.24 -10.89
CA HIS A 174 0.02 -19.74 -11.03
C HIS A 174 -0.07 -18.27 -11.46
N LYS A 175 1.07 -17.63 -11.79
CA LYS A 175 1.17 -16.21 -12.13
C LYS A 175 0.18 -15.81 -13.22
N ALA A 176 0.20 -16.53 -14.33
CA ALA A 176 -0.62 -16.21 -15.51
C ALA A 176 -2.10 -16.55 -15.36
N SER A 177 -2.45 -17.50 -14.47
CA SER A 177 -3.82 -18.00 -14.35
C SER A 177 -4.61 -17.36 -13.22
N LEU A 178 -3.96 -16.93 -12.13
CA LEU A 178 -4.65 -16.51 -10.89
C LEU A 178 -4.14 -15.20 -10.29
N LEU A 179 -2.90 -14.78 -10.60
CA LEU A 179 -2.22 -13.69 -9.87
C LEU A 179 -1.91 -12.47 -10.75
N THR A 180 -2.43 -12.46 -11.96
CA THR A 180 -2.36 -11.35 -12.91
C THR A 180 -3.76 -11.09 -13.42
N SER A 181 -4.10 -9.83 -13.69
CA SER A 181 -5.37 -9.47 -14.28
C SER A 181 -5.53 -10.03 -15.70
N ASP A 182 -6.78 -10.32 -16.06
CA ASP A 182 -7.10 -10.79 -17.41
C ASP A 182 -6.80 -9.73 -18.46
N VAL A 183 -6.43 -10.19 -19.66
CA VAL A 183 -6.24 -9.32 -20.81
C VAL A 183 -7.56 -8.58 -21.11
N ASN A 184 -7.49 -7.25 -21.22
CA ASN A 184 -8.66 -6.37 -21.43
C ASN A 184 -9.70 -6.42 -20.30
N CYS A 185 -9.29 -6.70 -19.06
CA CYS A 185 -10.14 -6.44 -17.90
C CYS A 185 -10.63 -4.98 -17.89
N LYS A 186 -11.84 -4.77 -17.38
CA LYS A 186 -12.47 -3.45 -17.36
C LYS A 186 -12.24 -2.80 -16.00
N TYR A 187 -11.75 -1.57 -16.04
CA TYR A 187 -11.66 -0.70 -14.88
C TYR A 187 -12.78 0.34 -14.96
N ASP A 188 -13.42 0.63 -13.83
CA ASP A 188 -14.47 1.65 -13.72
C ASP A 188 -13.91 3.07 -13.91
N LYS A 189 -12.63 3.25 -13.56
CA LYS A 189 -11.86 4.47 -13.78
C LYS A 189 -10.42 4.12 -14.09
N ILE A 190 -9.81 4.83 -15.04
CA ILE A 190 -8.40 4.68 -15.39
C ILE A 190 -7.66 5.98 -15.05
N ILE A 191 -6.49 5.84 -14.43
CA ILE A 191 -5.55 6.91 -14.16
C ILE A 191 -4.23 6.53 -14.79
N GLU A 192 -3.63 7.42 -15.57
CA GLU A 192 -2.32 7.19 -16.20
C GLU A 192 -1.25 8.00 -15.49
N ILE A 193 -0.14 7.35 -15.13
CA ILE A 193 1.02 8.00 -14.52
C ILE A 193 2.28 7.59 -15.29
N ASN A 194 3.00 8.59 -15.79
CA ASN A 194 4.32 8.40 -16.37
C ASN A 194 5.41 8.64 -15.31
N LEU A 195 6.11 7.58 -14.95
CA LEU A 195 7.16 7.56 -13.93
C LEU A 195 8.42 8.30 -14.40
N ASP A 196 8.66 8.43 -15.71
CA ASP A 196 9.82 9.17 -16.24
C ASP A 196 9.69 10.68 -15.99
N THR A 197 8.45 11.18 -15.94
CA THR A 197 8.13 12.59 -15.70
C THR A 197 7.77 12.89 -14.26
N LEU A 198 7.62 11.86 -13.42
CA LEU A 198 7.24 12.01 -12.03
C LEU A 198 8.41 12.63 -11.26
N GLU A 199 8.18 13.80 -10.66
CA GLU A 199 9.14 14.45 -9.77
C GLU A 199 8.80 14.17 -8.29
N PRO A 200 9.73 14.41 -7.35
CA PRO A 200 9.44 14.30 -5.92
C PRO A 200 8.30 15.24 -5.45
N HIS A 201 7.39 14.73 -4.63
CA HIS A 201 6.22 15.45 -4.10
C HIS A 201 6.22 15.51 -2.58
N ILE A 202 5.57 16.54 -2.04
CA ILE A 202 5.23 16.66 -0.63
C ILE A 202 3.76 17.06 -0.53
N ASN A 203 2.99 16.35 0.31
CA ASN A 203 1.58 16.65 0.52
C ASN A 203 1.36 17.33 1.87
N GLY A 204 0.45 18.31 1.92
CA GLY A 204 0.09 19.03 3.14
C GLY A 204 -0.11 20.54 2.93
N PRO A 205 -0.24 21.33 4.02
CA PRO A 205 0.08 20.93 5.41
C PRO A 205 -1.05 20.23 6.19
N PHE A 206 -2.32 20.32 5.76
CA PHE A 206 -3.45 19.81 6.56
C PHE A 206 -4.18 18.62 5.94
N THR A 207 -3.98 18.34 4.65
CA THR A 207 -4.63 17.22 3.97
C THR A 207 -3.62 16.43 3.12
N PRO A 208 -3.76 15.10 3.06
CA PRO A 208 -2.84 14.24 2.32
C PRO A 208 -3.03 14.29 0.80
N ASP A 209 -4.03 14.99 0.28
CA ASP A 209 -4.32 15.16 -1.15
C ASP A 209 -3.79 16.48 -1.73
N LEU A 210 -3.34 17.42 -0.90
CA LEU A 210 -2.77 18.69 -1.34
C LEU A 210 -1.30 18.50 -1.69
N ALA A 211 -1.03 18.01 -2.91
CA ALA A 211 0.31 17.70 -3.39
C ALA A 211 1.02 18.91 -3.99
N HIS A 212 2.29 19.10 -3.60
CA HIS A 212 3.18 20.11 -4.15
C HIS A 212 4.45 19.44 -4.66
N PRO A 213 4.83 19.63 -5.92
CA PRO A 213 6.15 19.22 -6.39
C PRO A 213 7.25 19.98 -5.64
N ILE A 214 8.34 19.30 -5.28
CA ILE A 214 9.44 19.91 -4.52
C ILE A 214 10.02 21.14 -5.23
N SER A 215 10.02 21.14 -6.57
CA SER A 215 10.44 22.27 -7.40
C SER A 215 9.65 23.57 -7.13
N GLN A 216 8.39 23.47 -6.69
CA GLN A 216 7.47 24.58 -6.45
C GLN A 216 7.45 25.05 -4.97
N ILE A 217 8.02 24.26 -4.05
CA ILE A 217 7.96 24.53 -2.60
C ILE A 217 8.75 25.79 -2.19
N LYS A 218 9.80 26.16 -2.93
CA LYS A 218 10.54 27.42 -2.66
C LYS A 218 9.63 28.65 -2.67
N VAL A 219 8.56 28.64 -3.47
CA VAL A 219 7.57 29.71 -3.55
C VAL A 219 6.57 29.63 -2.40
N LEU A 220 6.14 28.42 -2.00
CA LEU A 220 5.14 28.23 -0.94
C LEU A 220 5.67 28.56 0.46
N ILE A 221 6.95 28.27 0.74
CA ILE A 221 7.57 28.58 2.04
C ILE A 221 7.56 30.10 2.29
N LEU A 222 7.80 30.92 1.26
CA LEU A 222 7.74 32.39 1.38
C LEU A 222 6.33 32.91 1.73
N ILE A 223 5.27 32.22 1.33
CA ILE A 223 3.88 32.61 1.59
C ILE A 223 3.41 32.15 2.98
N ASN A 224 3.90 31.00 3.47
CA ASN A 224 3.46 30.40 4.75
C ASN A 224 4.40 30.64 5.95
N ILE A 225 5.49 31.40 5.80
CA ILE A 225 6.40 31.78 6.91
C ILE A 225 5.69 32.53 8.06
N CYS A 226 4.46 33.03 7.86
CA CYS A 226 3.68 33.58 8.97
C CYS A 226 3.07 32.55 9.94
N ASN A 227 3.03 31.23 9.66
CA ASN A 227 2.23 30.32 10.52
C ASN A 227 2.71 28.88 10.80
N VAL A 228 3.84 28.37 10.27
CA VAL A 228 4.23 26.96 10.57
C VAL A 228 5.72 26.79 10.87
N ARG A 229 6.02 26.14 11.99
CA ARG A 229 7.34 25.86 12.56
C ARG A 229 8.10 24.83 11.70
N LEU A 230 9.23 25.24 11.13
CA LEU A 230 10.09 24.50 10.18
C LEU A 230 10.70 23.18 10.69
N GLU A 231 10.55 22.81 11.97
CA GLU A 231 11.18 21.62 12.56
C GLU A 231 10.61 20.28 12.05
N LEU A 232 9.33 20.23 11.64
CA LEU A 232 8.70 19.00 11.15
C LEU A 232 9.21 18.56 9.75
N TYR A 233 9.66 19.50 8.92
CA TYR A 233 10.13 19.18 7.56
C TYR A 233 11.55 18.59 7.52
N LYS A 234 12.37 18.84 8.57
CA LYS A 234 13.76 18.34 8.62
C LYS A 234 13.85 16.83 8.83
N LEU A 235 12.86 16.20 9.46
CA LEU A 235 12.88 14.74 9.68
C LEU A 235 12.57 13.93 8.41
N CYS A 236 11.68 14.42 7.53
CA CYS A 236 11.36 13.73 6.26
C CYS A 236 12.55 13.70 5.28
N MET A 237 13.39 14.72 5.29
CA MET A 237 14.51 14.84 4.33
C MET A 237 15.73 13.96 4.71
N VAL A 238 15.86 13.53 5.97
CA VAL A 238 17.04 12.79 6.45
C VAL A 238 16.84 11.27 6.40
N SER A 239 15.60 10.76 6.34
CA SER A 239 15.32 9.30 6.30
C SER A 239 15.16 8.70 4.89
N LEU A 240 15.49 9.45 3.83
CA LEU A 240 15.38 9.02 2.42
C LEU A 240 16.74 8.65 1.79
N LYS A 241 17.68 8.14 2.58
CA LYS A 241 18.90 7.47 2.10
C LYS A 241 19.08 6.11 2.76
#